data_AF-E6WKC9-F1
#
_entry.id   AF-E6WKC9-F1
#
_cell.length_a   1.000
_cell.length_b   1.000
_cell.length_c   1.000
_cell.angle_alpha   90.00
_cell.angle_beta   90.00
_cell.angle_gamma   90.00
#
_symmetry.space_group_name_H-M   'P 1'
#
loop_
_entity.id
_entity.type
_entity.pdbx_description
1 polymer ?
#
loop_
_entity_poly.entity_id
_entity_poly.type
_entity_poly.pdbx_seq_one_letter_code
_entity_poly.pdbx_strand_id
1 'polypeptide(L)'
;MEQITPMESQLSVYLKSMDSQFVSEKAVLVEIYQDLSSRKAVVGNKDIIHSLLEKLESENDVIKLDVYRQALEMVVQLTPDDTIN
;
A
#
# COMPACT_ATOMS: atom_id res chain seq x y z
N MET A 1 41.07 -3.73 2.92
CA MET A 1 40.19 -3.88 4.10
C MET A 1 39.37 -2.61 4.18
N GLU A 2 38.18 -2.60 3.58
CA GLU A 2 37.29 -1.44 3.65
C GLU A 2 36.26 -1.71 4.75
N GLN A 3 36.31 -0.85 5.76
CA GLN A 3 35.44 -0.89 6.92
C GLN A 3 34.04 -0.44 6.50
N ILE A 4 33.08 -1.38 6.48
CA ILE A 4 31.67 -1.07 6.27
C ILE A 4 31.17 -0.34 7.52
N THR A 5 30.86 0.94 7.36
CA THR A 5 30.32 1.81 8.41
C THR A 5 28.96 1.27 8.90
N PRO A 6 28.72 1.11 10.21
CA PRO A 6 27.48 0.51 10.73
C PRO A 6 26.20 1.29 10.39
N MET A 7 26.32 2.57 9.99
CA MET A 7 25.21 3.43 9.60
C MET A 7 24.56 3.02 8.28
N GLU A 8 25.35 2.64 7.27
CA GLU A 8 24.84 2.23 5.95
C GLU A 8 24.12 0.88 6.03
N SER A 9 24.61 0.01 6.91
CA SER A 9 23.97 -1.28 7.20
C SER A 9 22.64 -1.09 7.95
N GLN A 10 22.57 -0.16 8.91
CA GLN A 10 21.34 0.18 9.61
C GLN A 10 20.32 0.87 8.70
N LEU A 11 20.75 1.76 7.81
CA LEU A 11 19.88 2.40 6.82
C LEU A 11 19.33 1.37 5.84
N SER A 12 20.16 0.45 5.35
CA SER A 12 19.72 -0.64 4.46
C SER A 12 18.75 -1.59 5.15
N VAL A 13 18.98 -1.92 6.42
CA VAL A 13 18.06 -2.73 7.23
C VAL A 13 16.77 -1.97 7.50
N TYR A 14 16.84 -0.66 7.78
CA TYR A 14 15.68 0.20 8.00
C TYR A 14 14.84 0.36 6.72
N LEU A 15 15.47 0.64 5.58
CA LEU A 15 14.84 0.71 4.25
C LEU A 15 14.22 -0.64 3.87
N LYS A 16 14.92 -1.76 4.14
CA LYS A 16 14.41 -3.11 3.89
C LYS A 16 13.30 -3.50 4.86
N SER A 17 13.32 -3.03 6.10
CA SER A 17 12.23 -3.22 7.06
C SER A 17 11.02 -2.37 6.71
N MET A 18 11.21 -1.16 6.16
CA MET A 18 10.12 -0.34 5.61
C MET A 18 9.52 -1.00 4.36
N ASP A 19 10.35 -1.60 3.50
CA ASP A 19 9.85 -2.38 2.36
C ASP A 19 9.11 -3.65 2.81
N SER A 20 9.50 -4.21 3.96
CA SER A 20 8.84 -5.36 4.60
C SER A 20 7.59 -5.00 5.42
N GLN A 21 7.43 -3.74 5.84
CA GLN A 21 6.30 -3.30 6.68
C GLN A 21 4.98 -3.24 5.91
N PHE A 22 5.05 -3.06 4.59
CA PHE A 22 3.86 -2.90 3.74
C PHE A 22 3.65 -4.07 2.76
N VAL A 23 4.24 -5.24 3.03
CA VAL A 23 4.18 -6.38 2.09
C VAL A 23 2.75 -6.86 1.88
N SER A 24 1.96 -6.94 2.95
CA SER A 24 0.57 -7.38 2.92
C SER A 24 -0.32 -6.39 2.16
N GLU A 25 -0.10 -5.11 2.42
CA GLU A 25 -0.83 -3.99 1.86
C GLU A 25 -0.52 -3.86 0.37
N LYS A 26 0.77 -3.92 -0.02
CA LYS A 26 1.19 -3.95 -1.43
C LYS A 26 0.61 -5.16 -2.16
N ALA A 27 0.57 -6.33 -1.53
CA ALA A 27 -0.03 -7.52 -2.12
C ALA A 27 -1.54 -7.32 -2.39
N VAL A 28 -2.27 -6.74 -1.44
CA VAL A 28 -3.69 -6.39 -1.61
C VAL A 28 -3.87 -5.36 -2.73
N LEU A 29 -3.04 -4.33 -2.80
CA LEU A 29 -3.12 -3.32 -3.86
C LEU A 29 -2.89 -3.92 -5.24
N VAL A 30 -1.93 -4.85 -5.36
CA VAL A 30 -1.68 -5.58 -6.61
C VAL A 30 -2.88 -6.46 -6.98
N GLU A 31 -3.47 -7.18 -6.02
CA GLU A 31 -4.68 -7.98 -6.25
C GLU A 31 -5.82 -7.12 -6.78
N ILE A 32 -6.11 -6.00 -6.10
CA ILE A 32 -7.17 -5.06 -6.48
C ILE A 32 -6.88 -4.46 -7.85
N TYR A 33 -5.63 -4.07 -8.12
CA TYR A 33 -5.25 -3.53 -9.42
C TYR A 33 -5.44 -4.54 -10.55
N GLN A 34 -5.04 -5.80 -10.36
CA GLN A 34 -5.22 -6.85 -11.36
C GLN A 34 -6.70 -7.14 -11.61
N ASP A 35 -7.48 -7.24 -10.54
CA ASP A 35 -8.92 -7.44 -10.60
C ASP A 35 -9.61 -6.29 -11.36
N LEU A 36 -9.29 -5.04 -11.01
CA LEU A 36 -9.80 -3.86 -11.71
C LEU A 36 -9.33 -3.82 -13.17
N SER A 37 -8.05 -4.11 -13.44
CA SER A 37 -7.49 -4.12 -14.80
C SER A 37 -8.09 -5.21 -15.68
N SER A 38 -8.69 -6.26 -15.10
CA SER A 38 -9.41 -7.29 -15.87
C SER A 38 -10.76 -6.81 -16.38
N ARG A 39 -11.36 -5.80 -15.72
CA ARG A 39 -12.72 -5.31 -16.00
C ARG A 39 -12.75 -3.98 -16.76
N LYS A 40 -11.64 -3.23 -16.78
CA LYS A 40 -11.53 -1.92 -17.45
C LYS A 40 -10.12 -1.67 -17.97
N ALA A 41 -10.04 -0.87 -19.02
CA ALA A 41 -8.79 -0.58 -19.73
C ALA A 41 -7.83 0.35 -18.97
N VAL A 42 -8.34 1.21 -18.09
CA VAL A 42 -7.54 2.16 -17.30
C VAL A 42 -7.98 2.07 -15.85
N VAL A 43 -7.03 1.80 -14.94
CA VAL A 43 -7.26 1.78 -13.50
C VAL A 43 -6.72 3.07 -12.91
N GLY A 44 -7.59 3.91 -12.36
CA GLY A 44 -7.19 5.11 -11.63
C GLY A 44 -7.16 4.87 -10.12
N ASN A 45 -6.51 5.78 -9.39
CA ASN A 45 -6.42 5.72 -7.93
C ASN A 45 -7.81 5.75 -7.27
N LYS A 46 -8.75 6.56 -7.80
CA LYS A 46 -10.15 6.61 -7.34
C LYS A 46 -10.81 5.24 -7.33
N ASP A 47 -10.50 4.40 -8.31
CA ASP A 47 -11.10 3.07 -8.40
C ASP A 47 -10.50 2.08 -7.40
N ILE A 48 -9.19 2.19 -7.18
CA ILE A 48 -8.50 1.40 -6.15
C ILE A 48 -9.05 1.77 -4.77
N ILE A 49 -9.21 3.07 -4.50
CA ILE A 49 -9.84 3.60 -3.29
C ILE A 49 -11.26 3.04 -3.13
N HIS A 50 -12.07 3.07 -4.20
CA HIS A 50 -13.43 2.54 -4.14
C HIS A 50 -13.46 1.04 -3.80
N SER A 51 -12.63 0.22 -4.47
CA SER A 51 -12.57 -1.21 -4.16
C SER A 51 -12.05 -1.52 -2.76
N LEU A 52 -11.13 -0.71 -2.22
CA LEU A 52 -10.69 -0.84 -0.83
C LEU A 52 -11.81 -0.53 0.17
N LEU A 53 -12.62 0.49 -0.10
CA LEU A 53 -13.79 0.82 0.72
C LEU A 53 -14.83 -0.31 0.71
N GLU A 54 -15.15 -0.86 -0.47
CA GLU A 54 -16.07 -2.00 -0.58
C GLU A 54 -15.56 -3.22 0.20
N LYS A 55 -14.25 -3.50 0.16
CA LYS A 55 -13.62 -4.57 0.97
C LYS A 55 -13.66 -4.24 2.46
N LEU A 56 -13.47 -2.99 2.87
CA LEU A 56 -13.56 -2.56 4.27
C LEU A 56 -14.98 -2.69 4.84
N GLU A 57 -16.01 -2.44 4.02
CA GLU A 57 -17.42 -2.53 4.45
C GLU A 57 -17.93 -3.98 4.52
N SER A 58 -17.36 -4.87 3.70
CA SER A 58 -17.77 -6.28 3.59
C SER A 58 -16.93 -7.25 4.42
N GLU A 59 -15.76 -6.84 4.91
CA GLU A 59 -14.85 -7.68 5.68
C GLU A 59 -15.15 -7.61 7.18
N ASN A 60 -15.09 -8.76 7.86
CA ASN A 60 -15.33 -8.89 9.30
C ASN A 60 -14.07 -9.24 10.08
N ASP A 61 -13.01 -9.71 9.39
CA ASP A 61 -11.72 -10.00 10.01
C ASP A 61 -10.97 -8.69 10.31
N VAL A 62 -10.77 -8.42 11.60
CA VAL A 62 -10.09 -7.22 12.09
C VAL A 62 -8.65 -7.09 11.59
N ILE A 63 -7.97 -8.20 11.32
CA ILE A 63 -6.59 -8.19 10.80
C ILE A 63 -6.58 -7.76 9.34
N LYS A 64 -7.49 -8.29 8.53
CA LYS A 64 -7.61 -7.88 7.12
C LYS A 64 -8.12 -6.45 6.99
N LEU A 65 -9.07 -6.05 7.83
CA LEU A 65 -9.52 -4.66 7.90
C LEU A 65 -8.37 -3.71 8.18
N ASP A 66 -7.44 -4.06 9.07
CA ASP A 66 -6.25 -3.26 9.33
C ASP A 66 -5.36 -3.12 8.09
N VAL A 67 -5.08 -4.22 7.40
CA VAL A 67 -4.33 -4.21 6.13
C VAL A 67 -5.03 -3.36 5.05
N TYR A 68 -6.35 -3.45 4.94
CA TYR A 68 -7.12 -2.63 3.99
C TYR A 68 -7.09 -1.15 4.34
N ARG A 69 -7.10 -0.80 5.63
CA ARG A 69 -6.96 0.60 6.09
C ARG A 69 -5.57 1.14 5.77
N GLN A 70 -4.51 0.38 6.06
CA GLN A 70 -3.15 0.79 5.75
C GLN A 70 -2.91 0.91 4.23
N ALA A 71 -3.45 -0.02 3.44
CA ALA A 71 -3.42 0.06 1.98
C ALA A 71 -4.15 1.30 1.45
N LEU A 72 -5.31 1.61 2.02
CA LEU A 72 -6.08 2.81 1.66
C LEU A 72 -5.32 4.09 2.02
N GLU A 73 -4.74 4.17 3.21
CA GLU A 73 -3.93 5.31 3.64
C GLU A 73 -2.77 5.56 2.67
N MET A 74 -2.05 4.51 2.25
CA MET A 74 -0.98 4.65 1.26
C MET A 74 -1.48 5.21 -0.07
N VAL A 75 -2.59 4.68 -0.62
CA VAL A 75 -3.11 5.16 -1.91
C VAL A 75 -3.58 6.60 -1.78
N VAL A 76 -4.21 6.97 -0.67
CA VAL A 76 -4.67 8.34 -0.40
C VAL A 76 -3.49 9.30 -0.25
N GLN A 77 -2.42 8.91 0.45
CA GLN A 77 -1.20 9.72 0.56
C GLN A 77 -0.48 9.92 -0.78
N LEU A 78 -0.60 8.94 -1.68
CA LEU A 78 -0.02 8.99 -3.03
C LEU A 78 -0.91 9.70 -4.05
N THR A 79 -2.19 9.94 -3.74
CA THR A 79 -3.09 10.82 -4.50
C THR A 79 -3.05 12.23 -3.92
N PRO A 80 -2.34 13.19 -4.55
CA PRO A 80 -2.37 14.58 -4.14
C PRO A 80 -3.69 15.30 -4.52
N ASP A 81 -4.83 14.62 -4.46
CA ASP A 81 -6.12 15.13 -4.96
C ASP A 81 -6.79 16.15 -4.03
N ASP A 82 -6.34 16.30 -2.77
CA ASP A 82 -6.86 17.33 -1.86
C ASP A 82 -5.75 17.87 -0.94
N THR A 83 -4.74 18.54 -1.53
CA THR A 83 -4.03 19.57 -0.74
C THR A 83 -4.98 20.75 -0.61
N ILE A 84 -5.63 20.88 0.55
CA ILE A 84 -6.28 22.13 0.95
C ILE A 84 -5.21 23.22 0.89
N ASN A 85 -5.27 24.07 -0.13
CA ASN A 85 -4.55 25.34 -0.19
C ASN A 85 -5.38 26.36 -0.98
#